data_AF-A0A524EB53-F1
#
_entry.id   AF-A0A524EB53-F1
#
_cell.length_a   1.000
_cell.length_b   1.000
_cell.length_c   1.000
_cell.angle_alpha   90.00
_cell.angle_beta   90.00
_cell.angle_gamma   90.00
#
_symmetry.space_group_name_H-M   'P 1'
#
loop_
_entity.id
_entity.type
_entity.pdbx_description
1 polymer ?
#
loop_
_entity_poly.entity_id
_entity_poly.type
_entity_poly.pdbx_seq_one_letter_code
_entity_poly.pdbx_strand_id
1 'polypeptide(L)'
;MDEGDDVPSSSADCVELLDDPNRGRLELSVRTMLLHPVAFLKASGPFLTSHHPSCPQFDDHRVSIGRRQWCIGCTFNTLSFFIAMLVFLFLWFFVPTLLVRFYLFWGGVGGVIIYAVLSASGITDISTSVKIASKFVLGPSFAAISWSILLANGLFSPGLELKILLIVILYLFVLTFLNAKRMYEIVRECEDCEYSMRWSQCPGMRGLVCRLAEGGFVRAAPIQHDNS
;
A
#
# COMPACT_ATOMS: atom_id res chain seq x y z
N MET A 1 3.89 -27.40 -36.13
CA MET A 1 3.58 -28.55 -35.25
C MET A 1 3.75 -28.01 -33.84
N ASP A 2 2.98 -26.99 -33.48
CA ASP A 2 1.54 -27.04 -33.11
C ASP A 2 1.32 -27.89 -31.87
N GLU A 3 1.56 -27.28 -30.72
CA GLU A 3 0.63 -27.32 -29.61
C GLU A 3 0.27 -25.86 -29.33
N GLY A 4 -0.85 -25.44 -29.91
CA GLY A 4 -1.49 -24.18 -29.58
C GLY A 4 -2.07 -24.29 -28.18
N ASP A 5 -1.46 -23.57 -27.24
CA ASP A 5 -2.18 -23.06 -26.08
C ASP A 5 -3.12 -21.95 -26.57
N ASP A 6 -4.17 -22.36 -27.27
CA ASP A 6 -5.36 -21.55 -27.47
C ASP A 6 -5.91 -21.28 -26.07
N VAL A 7 -5.70 -20.05 -25.57
CA VAL A 7 -6.49 -19.48 -24.46
C VAL A 7 -7.74 -18.87 -25.11
N PRO A 8 -8.90 -19.53 -25.13
CA PRO A 8 -10.09 -18.97 -25.76
C PRO A 8 -10.92 -18.23 -24.69
N SER A 9 -11.57 -17.13 -25.08
CA SER A 9 -12.80 -16.56 -24.47
C SER A 9 -12.75 -15.70 -23.18
N SER A 10 -11.60 -15.42 -22.55
CA SER A 10 -11.62 -14.92 -21.15
C SER A 10 -12.21 -13.51 -20.89
N SER A 11 -12.20 -12.59 -21.87
CA SER A 11 -12.75 -11.24 -21.66
C SER A 11 -14.26 -11.16 -21.85
N ALA A 12 -14.84 -12.02 -22.70
CA ALA A 12 -16.27 -12.01 -23.00
C ALA A 12 -17.07 -12.57 -21.82
N ASP A 13 -16.63 -13.69 -21.26
CA ASP A 13 -17.27 -14.34 -20.11
C ASP A 13 -17.27 -13.46 -18.86
N CYS A 14 -16.20 -12.68 -18.64
CA CYS A 14 -16.19 -11.71 -17.54
C CYS A 14 -17.14 -10.54 -17.78
N VAL A 15 -17.19 -10.02 -19.00
CA VAL A 15 -18.10 -8.91 -19.35
C VAL A 15 -19.54 -9.36 -19.14
N GLU A 16 -19.88 -10.57 -19.60
CA GLU A 16 -21.18 -11.18 -19.38
C GLU A 16 -21.47 -11.38 -17.89
N LEU A 17 -20.53 -11.93 -17.11
CA LEU A 17 -20.68 -12.09 -15.65
C LEU A 17 -20.89 -10.76 -14.92
N LEU A 18 -20.28 -9.67 -15.37
CA LEU A 18 -20.34 -8.37 -14.70
C LEU A 18 -21.53 -7.51 -15.14
N ASP A 19 -21.94 -7.64 -16.38
CA ASP A 19 -23.03 -6.88 -16.98
C ASP A 19 -24.37 -7.65 -16.97
N ASP A 20 -24.41 -8.91 -16.51
CA ASP A 20 -25.65 -9.67 -16.31
C ASP A 20 -26.56 -8.96 -15.29
N PRO A 21 -27.75 -8.46 -15.70
CA PRO A 21 -28.69 -7.78 -14.82
C PRO A 21 -29.31 -8.73 -13.78
N ASN A 22 -29.26 -10.05 -14.02
CA ASN A 22 -29.80 -11.08 -13.14
C ASN A 22 -28.72 -11.73 -12.26
N ARG A 23 -27.51 -11.15 -12.19
CA ARG A 23 -26.48 -11.67 -11.29
C ARG A 23 -26.80 -11.31 -9.84
N GLY A 24 -26.65 -12.29 -8.94
CA GLY A 24 -26.61 -12.03 -7.51
C GLY A 24 -25.28 -11.42 -7.07
N ARG A 25 -24.98 -11.50 -5.77
CA ARG A 25 -23.72 -10.98 -5.21
C ARG A 25 -22.55 -11.81 -5.73
N LEU A 26 -21.41 -11.16 -5.95
CA LEU A 26 -20.16 -11.87 -6.23
C LEU A 26 -19.63 -12.46 -4.92
N GLU A 27 -19.42 -13.77 -4.91
CA GLU A 27 -18.88 -14.51 -3.78
C GLU A 27 -17.45 -14.97 -4.06
N LEU A 28 -16.60 -14.85 -3.04
CA LEU A 28 -15.24 -15.35 -3.06
C LEU A 28 -15.22 -16.83 -2.67
N SER A 29 -14.65 -17.67 -3.53
CA SER A 29 -14.46 -19.08 -3.23
C SER A 29 -13.25 -19.27 -2.30
N VAL A 30 -13.50 -19.24 -0.99
CA VAL A 30 -12.48 -19.45 0.05
C VAL A 30 -11.73 -20.77 -0.16
N ARG A 31 -12.45 -21.82 -0.58
CA ARG A 31 -11.85 -23.13 -0.87
C ARG A 31 -10.79 -23.05 -1.97
N THR A 32 -11.11 -22.43 -3.12
CA THR A 32 -10.17 -22.26 -4.23
C THR A 32 -8.98 -21.37 -3.83
N MET A 33 -9.23 -20.32 -3.03
CA MET A 33 -8.18 -19.45 -2.51
C MET A 33 -7.17 -20.22 -1.65
N LEU A 34 -7.64 -21.10 -0.77
CA LEU A 34 -6.78 -21.92 0.09
C LEU A 34 -6.01 -23.00 -0.70
N LEU A 35 -6.60 -23.54 -1.76
CA LEU A 35 -5.95 -24.55 -2.62
C LEU A 35 -4.92 -23.95 -3.58
N HIS A 36 -5.10 -22.69 -4.01
CA HIS A 36 -4.23 -22.03 -4.98
C HIS A 36 -3.76 -20.63 -4.52
N PRO A 37 -3.04 -20.53 -3.39
CA PRO A 37 -2.69 -19.23 -2.78
C PRO A 37 -1.78 -18.37 -3.68
N VAL A 38 -0.83 -18.99 -4.39
CA VAL A 38 0.09 -18.25 -5.29
C VAL A 38 -0.66 -17.67 -6.49
N ALA A 39 -1.60 -18.43 -7.07
CA ALA A 39 -2.41 -17.96 -8.19
C ALA A 39 -3.35 -16.82 -7.76
N PHE A 40 -3.95 -16.92 -6.57
CA PHE A 40 -4.75 -15.85 -5.98
C PHE A 40 -3.94 -14.57 -5.74
N LEU A 41 -2.74 -14.68 -5.17
CA LEU A 41 -1.84 -13.55 -4.96
C LEU A 41 -1.39 -12.91 -6.28
N LYS A 42 -1.15 -13.71 -7.32
CA LYS A 42 -0.80 -13.20 -8.65
C LYS A 42 -1.97 -12.45 -9.30
N ALA A 43 -3.19 -12.96 -9.18
CA ALA A 43 -4.40 -12.32 -9.67
C ALA A 43 -4.73 -11.02 -8.92
N SER A 44 -4.48 -11.01 -7.60
CA SER A 44 -4.69 -9.87 -6.70
C SER A 44 -3.52 -8.89 -6.65
N GLY A 45 -2.38 -9.24 -7.24
CA GLY A 45 -1.10 -8.55 -7.12
C GLY A 45 -1.14 -7.04 -7.36
N PRO A 46 -1.82 -6.54 -8.42
CA PRO A 46 -1.93 -5.11 -8.67
C PRO A 46 -2.65 -4.39 -7.52
N PHE A 47 -3.70 -4.99 -6.95
CA PHE A 47 -4.42 -4.41 -5.81
C PHE A 47 -3.58 -4.43 -4.53
N LEU A 48 -2.75 -5.45 -4.32
CA LEU A 48 -1.90 -5.54 -3.13
C LEU A 48 -0.80 -4.47 -3.09
N THR A 49 -0.28 -4.03 -4.24
CA THR A 49 0.83 -3.07 -4.31
C THR A 49 0.39 -1.63 -4.52
N SER A 50 -0.75 -1.40 -5.20
CA SER A 50 -1.30 -0.05 -5.34
C SER A 50 -2.44 0.25 -4.37
N HIS A 51 -3.05 -0.75 -3.71
CA HIS A 51 -4.23 -0.61 -2.82
C HIS A 51 -5.44 0.13 -3.43
N HIS A 52 -5.36 0.55 -4.70
CA HIS A 52 -6.38 1.32 -5.41
C HIS A 52 -6.92 0.53 -6.60
N PRO A 53 -8.21 0.68 -6.92
CA PRO A 53 -8.74 0.34 -8.23
C PRO A 53 -7.92 1.02 -9.33
N SER A 54 -7.86 0.43 -10.51
CA SER A 54 -7.34 1.09 -11.72
C SER A 54 -8.37 2.14 -12.21
N CYS A 55 -8.65 3.16 -11.40
CA CYS A 55 -9.62 4.22 -11.66
C CYS A 55 -8.89 5.55 -11.97
N PRO A 56 -9.35 6.33 -12.96
CA PRO A 56 -8.79 7.65 -13.30
C PRO A 56 -8.64 8.61 -12.12
N GLN A 57 -9.56 8.55 -11.14
CA GLN A 57 -9.52 9.41 -9.95
C GLN A 57 -8.31 9.14 -9.03
N PHE A 58 -7.65 7.98 -9.16
CA PHE A 58 -6.48 7.62 -8.37
C PHE A 58 -5.18 7.59 -9.18
N ASP A 59 -5.20 8.10 -10.42
CA ASP A 59 -4.03 8.10 -11.32
C ASP A 59 -2.84 8.87 -10.72
N ASP A 60 -3.09 9.98 -10.03
CA ASP A 60 -2.06 10.81 -9.40
C ASP A 60 -1.41 10.17 -8.16
N HIS A 61 -1.92 9.02 -7.73
CA HIS A 61 -1.49 8.32 -6.54
C HIS A 61 -0.69 7.05 -6.81
N ARG A 62 -0.55 6.67 -8.09
CA ARG A 62 0.17 5.49 -8.53
C ARG A 62 1.39 5.89 -9.36
N VAL A 63 2.46 5.13 -9.20
CA VAL A 63 3.59 5.14 -10.13
C VAL A 63 3.70 3.77 -10.77
N SER A 64 3.80 3.74 -12.10
CA SER A 64 4.04 2.51 -12.83
C SER A 64 5.55 2.29 -12.96
N ILE A 65 6.02 1.14 -12.47
CA ILE A 65 7.41 0.70 -12.63
C ILE A 65 7.36 -0.64 -13.36
N GLY A 66 7.67 -0.60 -14.66
CA GLY A 66 7.51 -1.75 -15.55
C GLY A 66 6.05 -2.19 -15.66
N ARG A 67 5.77 -3.48 -15.40
CA ARG A 67 4.41 -4.05 -15.43
C ARG A 67 3.65 -3.99 -14.09
N ARG A 68 4.23 -3.35 -13.05
CA ARG A 68 3.63 -3.28 -11.70
C ARG A 68 3.27 -1.84 -11.33
N GLN A 69 2.14 -1.71 -10.63
CA GLN A 69 1.64 -0.44 -10.10
C GLN A 69 2.00 -0.33 -8.63
N TRP A 70 2.57 0.80 -8.22
CA TRP A 70 3.04 1.02 -6.86
C TRP A 70 2.37 2.26 -6.27
N CYS A 71 1.95 2.17 -5.01
CA CYS A 71 1.51 3.35 -4.26
C CYS A 71 2.71 4.27 -4.03
N ILE A 72 2.64 5.51 -4.53
CA ILE A 72 3.69 6.53 -4.37
C ILE A 72 3.98 6.72 -2.88
N GLY A 73 2.95 6.86 -2.06
CA GLY A 73 3.10 7.12 -0.63
C GLY A 73 3.87 6.04 0.11
N CYS A 74 3.46 4.77 -0.01
CA CYS A 74 4.10 3.65 0.70
C CYS A 74 5.50 3.36 0.15
N THR A 75 5.67 3.43 -1.17
CA THR A 75 6.95 3.12 -1.83
C THR A 75 8.02 4.13 -1.45
N PHE A 76 7.75 5.42 -1.64
CA PHE A 76 8.75 6.46 -1.36
C PHE A 76 9.03 6.62 0.13
N ASN A 77 8.05 6.42 1.01
CA ASN A 77 8.29 6.47 2.46
C ASN A 77 9.17 5.30 2.93
N THR A 78 8.92 4.11 2.42
CA THR A 78 9.71 2.91 2.76
C THR A 78 11.13 3.05 2.20
N LEU A 79 11.25 3.47 0.94
CA LEU A 79 12.53 3.69 0.30
C LEU A 79 13.35 4.78 1.01
N SER A 80 12.74 5.92 1.33
CA SER A 80 13.43 7.02 2.01
C SER A 80 13.91 6.63 3.41
N PHE A 81 13.12 5.84 4.16
CA PHE A 81 13.53 5.29 5.44
C PHE A 81 14.76 4.39 5.32
N PHE A 82 14.75 3.40 4.42
CA PHE A 82 15.88 2.48 4.28
C PHE A 82 17.14 3.17 3.75
N ILE A 83 17.01 4.11 2.81
CA ILE A 83 18.14 4.93 2.34
C ILE A 83 18.73 5.71 3.51
N ALA A 84 17.90 6.38 4.33
CA ALA A 84 18.38 7.12 5.49
C ALA A 84 19.05 6.22 6.54
N MET A 85 18.50 5.03 6.78
CA MET A 85 19.12 4.04 7.67
C MET A 85 20.52 3.64 7.19
N LEU A 86 20.70 3.42 5.88
CA LEU A 86 22.01 3.11 5.29
C LEU A 86 22.97 4.30 5.35
N VAL A 87 22.49 5.51 5.08
CA VAL A 87 23.31 6.73 5.22
C VAL A 87 23.78 6.91 6.65
N PHE A 88 22.91 6.74 7.64
CA PHE A 88 23.29 6.80 9.04
C PHE A 88 24.23 5.67 9.45
N LEU A 89 24.08 4.46 8.91
CA LEU A 89 25.04 3.37 9.12
C LEU A 89 26.43 3.74 8.60
N PHE A 90 26.50 4.30 7.39
CA PHE A 90 27.75 4.79 6.79
C PHE A 90 28.38 5.90 7.65
N LEU A 91 27.59 6.90 8.03
CA LEU A 91 28.06 8.01 8.88
C LEU A 91 28.54 7.51 10.24
N TRP A 92 27.88 6.51 10.82
CA TRP A 92 28.31 5.91 12.07
C TRP A 92 29.68 5.26 11.96
N PHE A 93 29.97 4.60 10.83
CA PHE A 93 31.26 3.93 10.62
C PHE A 93 32.40 4.91 10.36
N PHE A 94 32.17 5.95 9.53
CA PHE A 94 33.24 6.85 9.09
C PHE A 94 33.38 8.13 9.94
N VAL A 95 32.27 8.65 10.48
CA VAL A 95 32.24 9.94 11.19
C VAL A 95 31.25 9.87 12.38
N PRO A 96 31.49 9.00 13.39
CA PRO A 96 30.54 8.74 14.47
C PRO A 96 30.19 9.97 15.32
N THR A 97 31.06 10.99 15.35
CA THR A 97 30.86 12.26 16.08
C THR A 97 29.66 13.06 15.57
N LEU A 98 29.21 12.85 14.33
CA LEU A 98 28.03 13.51 13.78
C LEU A 98 26.72 12.91 14.32
N LEU A 99 26.73 11.67 14.79
CA LEU A 99 25.53 10.95 15.23
C LEU A 99 25.30 11.09 16.73
N VAL A 100 25.01 12.32 17.14
CA VAL A 100 24.66 12.61 18.52
C VAL A 100 23.21 12.23 18.78
N ARG A 101 23.00 11.30 19.72
CA ARG A 101 21.67 10.75 20.08
C ARG A 101 20.61 11.84 20.32
N PHE A 102 20.97 12.90 21.04
CA PHE A 102 20.04 13.99 21.37
C PHE A 102 19.51 14.69 20.12
N TYR A 103 20.40 15.07 19.19
CA TYR A 103 20.01 15.74 17.95
C TYR A 103 19.27 14.80 16.99
N LEU A 104 19.64 13.53 16.93
CA LEU A 104 18.92 12.53 16.13
C LEU A 104 17.48 12.35 16.61
N PHE A 105 17.27 12.21 17.93
CA PHE A 105 15.94 12.03 18.49
C PHE A 105 15.06 13.26 18.26
N TRP A 106 15.51 14.44 18.72
CA TRP A 106 14.71 15.66 18.63
C TRP A 106 14.58 16.19 17.20
N GLY A 107 15.62 16.05 16.38
CA GLY A 107 15.55 16.36 14.95
C GLY A 107 14.57 15.45 14.23
N GLY A 108 14.59 14.15 14.54
CA GLY A 108 13.61 13.19 13.99
C GLY A 108 12.18 13.49 14.43
N VAL A 109 11.93 13.75 15.72
CA VAL A 109 10.61 14.14 16.22
C VAL A 109 10.12 15.43 15.56
N GLY A 110 11.00 16.45 15.48
CA GLY A 110 10.69 17.71 14.80
C GLY A 110 10.31 17.51 13.33
N GLY A 111 11.05 16.67 12.60
CA GLY A 111 10.74 16.36 11.21
C GLY A 111 9.43 15.58 11.02
N VAL A 112 9.07 14.66 11.93
CA VAL A 112 7.75 14.00 11.93
C VAL A 112 6.63 15.02 12.16
N ILE A 113 6.80 15.96 13.10
CA ILE A 113 5.82 17.02 13.36
C ILE A 113 5.67 17.93 12.14
N ILE A 114 6.78 18.37 11.53
CA ILE A 114 6.77 19.18 10.31
C ILE A 114 6.01 18.44 9.19
N TYR A 115 6.30 17.16 8.98
CA TYR A 115 5.55 16.35 8.01
C TYR A 115 4.06 16.29 8.33
N ALA A 116 3.69 16.07 9.60
CA ALA A 116 2.29 16.00 10.00
C ALA A 116 1.55 17.32 9.74
N VAL A 117 2.18 18.46 10.03
CA VAL A 117 1.65 19.80 9.74
C VAL A 117 1.50 20.00 8.24
N LEU A 118 2.55 19.75 7.44
CA LEU A 118 2.50 19.88 5.99
C LEU A 118 1.40 19.00 5.36
N SER A 119 1.24 17.79 5.87
CA SER A 119 0.24 16.83 5.41
C SER A 119 -1.18 17.17 5.87
N ALA A 120 -1.34 17.88 6.98
CA ALA A 120 -2.63 18.36 7.47
C ALA A 120 -3.07 19.66 6.76
N SER A 121 -2.12 20.51 6.38
CA SER A 121 -2.38 21.77 5.66
C SER A 121 -2.78 21.59 4.19
N GLY A 122 -2.84 20.37 3.66
CA GLY A 122 -3.16 20.10 2.25
C GLY A 122 -2.08 20.51 1.24
N ILE A 123 -0.97 21.10 1.71
CA ILE A 123 0.16 21.54 0.86
C ILE A 123 0.77 20.35 0.11
N THR A 124 0.76 19.16 0.73
CA THR A 124 1.26 17.93 0.11
C THR A 124 0.44 17.44 -1.09
N ASP A 125 -0.76 17.99 -1.31
CA ASP A 125 -1.64 17.60 -2.40
C ASP A 125 -1.63 18.59 -3.58
N ILE A 126 -0.86 19.68 -3.48
CA ILE A 126 -0.73 20.69 -4.55
C ILE A 126 0.01 20.12 -5.78
N SER A 127 0.98 19.22 -5.58
CA SER A 127 1.67 18.55 -6.69
C SER A 127 2.25 17.21 -6.27
N THR A 128 2.33 16.27 -7.22
CA THR A 128 2.95 14.94 -7.03
C THR A 128 4.39 15.05 -6.52
N SER A 129 5.16 16.04 -6.99
CA SER A 129 6.52 16.29 -6.55
C SER A 129 6.61 16.70 -5.07
N VAL A 130 5.72 17.58 -4.60
CA VAL A 130 5.67 17.97 -3.17
C VAL A 130 5.22 16.78 -2.32
N LYS A 131 4.27 15.97 -2.82
CA LYS A 131 3.85 14.73 -2.17
C LYS A 131 5.02 13.77 -1.98
N ILE A 132 5.82 13.55 -3.02
CA ILE A 132 7.03 12.72 -2.96
C ILE A 132 8.06 13.33 -2.02
N ALA A 133 8.37 14.63 -2.15
CA ALA A 133 9.34 15.32 -1.31
C ALA A 133 8.97 15.25 0.19
N SER A 134 7.69 15.34 0.52
CA SER A 134 7.23 15.19 1.91
C SER A 134 7.55 13.80 2.50
N LYS A 135 7.58 12.75 1.67
CA LYS A 135 7.98 11.39 2.11
C LYS A 135 9.49 11.28 2.37
N PHE A 136 10.29 12.14 1.76
CA PHE A 136 11.72 12.30 2.09
C PHE A 136 11.96 13.12 3.36
N VAL A 137 10.92 13.69 3.99
CA VAL A 137 11.01 14.22 5.35
C VAL A 137 10.69 13.12 6.36
N LEU A 138 9.55 12.44 6.16
CA LEU A 138 9.05 11.45 7.12
C LEU A 138 9.99 10.25 7.32
N GLY A 139 10.45 9.62 6.22
CA GLY A 139 11.30 8.44 6.30
C GLY A 139 12.63 8.71 7.02
N PRO A 140 13.43 9.72 6.62
CA PRO A 140 14.67 10.07 7.33
C PRO A 140 14.46 10.51 8.77
N SER A 141 13.35 11.19 9.06
CA SER A 141 13.00 11.59 10.43
C SER A 141 12.74 10.38 11.31
N PHE A 142 12.00 9.39 10.82
CA PHE A 142 11.77 8.14 11.52
C PHE A 142 13.06 7.29 11.64
N ALA A 143 13.92 7.30 10.62
CA ALA A 143 15.24 6.68 10.67
C ALA A 143 16.14 7.32 11.74
N ALA A 144 16.10 8.65 11.91
CA ALA A 144 16.85 9.36 12.93
C ALA A 144 16.38 8.97 14.35
N ILE A 145 15.07 8.88 14.57
CA ILE A 145 14.49 8.37 15.82
C ILE A 145 14.98 6.93 16.06
N SER A 146 14.90 6.07 15.05
CA SER A 146 15.35 4.68 15.14
C SER A 146 16.83 4.57 15.51
N TRP A 147 17.69 5.35 14.88
CA TRP A 147 19.12 5.43 15.22
C TRP A 147 19.38 5.95 16.62
N SER A 148 18.60 6.93 17.10
CA SER A 148 18.72 7.42 18.47
C SER A 148 18.39 6.35 19.53
N ILE A 149 17.47 5.42 19.20
CA ILE A 149 17.13 4.27 20.03
C ILE A 149 18.26 3.24 19.97
N LEU A 150 18.79 2.93 18.78
CA LEU A 150 19.90 1.99 18.60
C LEU A 150 21.15 2.42 19.38
N LEU A 151 21.49 3.71 19.32
CA LEU A 151 22.64 4.30 20.01
C LEU A 151 22.46 4.45 21.52
N ALA A 152 21.24 4.28 22.06
CA ALA A 152 21.00 4.38 23.49
C ALA A 152 21.83 3.32 24.25
N ASN A 153 22.71 3.75 25.16
CA ASN A 153 23.64 2.89 25.90
C ASN A 153 24.65 2.12 25.02
N GLY A 154 24.85 2.53 23.76
CA GLY A 154 25.77 1.91 22.80
C GLY A 154 25.10 0.85 21.91
N LEU A 155 25.61 0.67 20.69
CA LEU A 155 24.97 -0.16 19.66
C LEU A 155 24.95 -1.66 20.02
N PHE A 156 26.04 -2.16 20.61
CA PHE A 156 26.23 -3.57 20.98
C PHE A 156 25.96 -3.85 22.46
N SER A 157 25.23 -2.97 23.14
CA SER A 157 24.84 -3.20 24.53
C SER A 157 23.88 -4.40 24.64
N PRO A 158 23.85 -5.11 25.78
CA PRO A 158 22.77 -6.04 26.08
C PRO A 158 21.39 -5.36 25.88
N GLY A 159 20.42 -6.09 25.35
CA GLY A 159 19.08 -5.57 25.06
C GLY A 159 18.86 -5.01 23.64
N LEU A 160 19.73 -5.35 22.68
CA LEU A 160 19.53 -5.03 21.26
C LEU A 160 18.16 -5.51 20.74
N GLU A 161 17.71 -6.69 21.18
CA GLU A 161 16.41 -7.28 20.85
C GLU A 161 15.26 -6.34 21.23
N LEU A 162 15.30 -5.76 22.44
CA LEU A 162 14.28 -4.83 22.92
C LEU A 162 14.30 -3.52 22.14
N LYS A 163 15.48 -3.04 21.73
CA LYS A 163 15.62 -1.85 20.88
C LYS A 163 15.00 -2.09 19.50
N ILE A 164 15.30 -3.22 18.87
CA ILE A 164 14.75 -3.61 17.58
C ILE A 164 13.22 -3.77 17.70
N LEU A 165 12.75 -4.47 18.74
CA LEU A 165 11.31 -4.64 18.99
C LEU A 165 10.61 -3.29 19.13
N LEU A 166 11.18 -2.36 19.91
CA LEU A 166 10.64 -1.01 20.06
C LEU A 166 10.57 -0.25 18.73
N ILE A 167 11.62 -0.32 17.91
CA ILE A 167 11.66 0.31 16.58
C ILE A 167 10.58 -0.30 15.67
N VAL A 168 10.44 -1.62 15.66
CA VAL A 168 9.42 -2.32 14.87
C VAL A 168 8.01 -1.91 15.32
N ILE A 169 7.74 -1.86 16.63
CA ILE A 169 6.43 -1.42 17.15
C ILE A 169 6.14 0.02 16.73
N LEU A 170 7.10 0.94 16.87
CA LEU A 170 6.95 2.32 16.46
C LEU A 170 6.73 2.45 14.94
N TYR A 171 7.45 1.65 14.15
CA TYR A 171 7.31 1.63 12.69
C TYR A 171 5.93 1.14 12.27
N LEU A 172 5.47 0.03 12.85
CA LEU A 172 4.14 -0.51 12.60
C LEU A 172 3.04 0.47 13.03
N PHE A 173 3.22 1.18 14.15
CA PHE A 173 2.29 2.21 14.59
C PHE A 173 2.19 3.35 13.56
N VAL A 174 3.33 3.90 13.12
CA VAL A 174 3.37 4.96 12.10
C VAL A 174 2.76 4.47 10.78
N LEU A 175 3.14 3.27 10.33
CA LEU A 175 2.60 2.68 9.10
C LEU A 175 1.09 2.48 9.19
N THR A 176 0.59 1.99 10.32
CA THR A 176 -0.85 1.81 10.57
C THR A 176 -1.58 3.14 10.51
N PHE A 177 -1.06 4.18 11.16
CA PHE A 177 -1.66 5.51 11.14
C PHE A 177 -1.71 6.10 9.73
N LEU A 178 -0.62 6.00 8.96
CA LEU A 178 -0.57 6.45 7.57
C LEU A 178 -1.55 5.68 6.69
N ASN A 179 -1.63 4.36 6.86
CA ASN A 179 -2.57 3.51 6.11
C ASN A 179 -4.02 3.82 6.50
N ALA A 180 -4.31 4.11 7.77
CA ALA A 180 -5.64 4.48 8.23
C ALA A 180 -6.09 5.84 7.67
N LYS A 181 -5.22 6.88 7.73
CA LYS A 181 -5.49 8.17 7.07
C LYS A 181 -5.76 7.96 5.58
N ARG A 182 -4.93 7.16 4.92
CA ARG A 182 -5.08 6.90 3.50
C ARG A 182 -6.37 6.14 3.17
N MET A 183 -6.74 5.16 3.98
CA MET A 183 -8.00 4.44 3.84
C MET A 183 -9.19 5.41 3.96
N TYR A 184 -9.16 6.33 4.91
CA TYR A 184 -10.19 7.34 5.06
C TYR A 184 -10.32 8.24 3.82
N GLU A 185 -9.21 8.69 3.23
CA GLU A 185 -9.22 9.44 1.97
C GLU A 185 -9.87 8.65 0.82
N ILE A 186 -9.55 7.36 0.70
CA ILE A 186 -10.11 6.47 -0.33
C ILE A 186 -11.61 6.29 -0.13
N VAL A 187 -12.02 6.00 1.11
CA VAL A 187 -13.41 5.79 1.50
C VAL A 187 -14.23 7.02 1.12
N ARG A 188 -13.76 8.22 1.49
CA ARG A 188 -14.44 9.46 1.15
C ARG A 188 -14.55 9.68 -0.37
N GLU A 189 -13.47 9.50 -1.11
CA GLU A 189 -13.48 9.66 -2.58
C GLU A 189 -14.42 8.65 -3.26
N CYS A 190 -14.48 7.40 -2.77
CA CYS A 190 -15.35 6.37 -3.31
C CYS A 190 -16.83 6.52 -2.90
N GLU A 191 -17.12 7.15 -1.76
CA GLU A 191 -18.46 7.55 -1.35
C GLU A 191 -19.01 8.66 -2.24
N ASP A 192 -18.18 9.65 -2.55
CA ASP A 192 -18.54 10.80 -3.40
C ASP A 192 -18.60 10.46 -4.91
N CYS A 193 -18.23 9.23 -5.29
CA CYS A 193 -18.24 8.75 -6.67
C CYS A 193 -19.64 8.29 -7.11
N GLU A 194 -19.93 8.34 -8.42
CA GLU A 194 -21.19 7.88 -9.04
C GLU A 194 -21.55 6.43 -8.66
N TYR A 195 -20.53 5.60 -8.41
CA TYR A 195 -20.71 4.20 -8.03
C TYR A 195 -20.93 4.01 -6.53
N SER A 196 -20.76 5.03 -5.67
CA SER A 196 -20.98 5.01 -4.21
C SER A 196 -20.50 3.72 -3.53
N MET A 197 -19.22 3.40 -3.67
CA MET A 197 -18.59 2.14 -3.18
C MET A 197 -19.16 0.82 -3.73
N ARG A 198 -19.91 0.82 -4.83
CA ARG A 198 -20.32 -0.42 -5.51
C ARG A 198 -19.16 -0.98 -6.33
N TRP A 199 -18.22 -1.64 -5.65
CA TRP A 199 -16.99 -2.19 -6.24
C TRP A 199 -17.23 -3.13 -7.44
N SER A 200 -18.37 -3.82 -7.47
CA SER A 200 -18.75 -4.72 -8.57
C SER A 200 -19.16 -4.02 -9.86
N GLN A 201 -19.54 -2.74 -9.77
CA GLN A 201 -19.94 -1.88 -10.89
C GLN A 201 -18.87 -0.83 -11.22
N CYS A 202 -17.89 -0.66 -10.32
CA CYS A 202 -16.79 0.27 -10.51
C CYS A 202 -15.89 -0.14 -11.70
N PRO A 203 -15.75 0.70 -12.74
CA PRO A 203 -14.92 0.39 -13.90
C PRO A 203 -13.45 0.17 -13.52
N GLY A 204 -12.96 0.87 -12.49
CA GLY A 204 -11.59 0.70 -11.99
C GLY A 204 -11.31 -0.64 -11.30
N MET A 205 -12.36 -1.35 -10.87
CA MET A 205 -12.24 -2.69 -10.28
C MET A 205 -12.50 -3.81 -11.28
N ARG A 206 -13.11 -3.50 -12.43
CA ARG A 206 -13.53 -4.46 -13.45
C ARG A 206 -12.39 -5.43 -13.83
N GLY A 207 -11.21 -4.89 -14.12
CA GLY A 207 -10.05 -5.71 -14.49
C GLY A 207 -9.52 -6.61 -13.37
N LEU A 208 -9.67 -6.23 -12.10
CA LEU A 208 -9.32 -7.09 -10.97
C LEU A 208 -10.33 -8.23 -10.84
N VAL A 209 -11.62 -7.91 -10.89
CA VAL A 209 -12.69 -8.90 -10.75
C VAL A 209 -12.62 -9.91 -11.90
N CYS A 210 -12.33 -9.49 -13.13
CA CYS A 210 -12.11 -10.41 -14.24
C CYS A 210 -10.96 -11.39 -13.97
N ARG A 211 -9.79 -10.91 -13.55
CA ARG A 211 -8.66 -11.80 -13.23
C ARG A 211 -8.99 -12.80 -12.11
N LEU A 212 -9.82 -12.39 -11.14
CA LEU A 212 -10.27 -13.27 -10.06
C LEU A 212 -11.33 -14.28 -10.53
N ALA A 213 -12.24 -13.88 -11.40
CA ALA A 213 -13.24 -14.75 -12.02
C ALA A 213 -12.58 -15.79 -12.93
N GLU A 214 -11.64 -15.37 -13.79
CA GLU A 214 -10.83 -16.25 -14.65
C GLU A 214 -10.05 -17.29 -13.81
N GLY A 215 -9.53 -16.88 -12.65
CA GLY A 215 -8.88 -17.79 -11.71
C GLY A 215 -9.83 -18.70 -10.92
N GLY A 216 -11.14 -18.63 -11.16
CA GLY A 216 -12.15 -19.40 -10.43
C GLY A 216 -12.31 -19.00 -8.96
N PHE A 217 -11.78 -17.83 -8.57
CA PHE A 217 -11.85 -17.31 -7.21
C PHE A 217 -13.13 -16.54 -6.92
N VAL A 218 -13.82 -16.05 -7.94
CA VAL A 218 -15.07 -15.30 -7.82
C VAL A 218 -16.17 -15.99 -8.64
N ARG A 219 -17.37 -16.10 -8.07
CA ARG A 219 -18.58 -16.62 -8.74
C ARG A 219 -19.77 -15.73 -8.42
N ALA A 220 -20.74 -15.63 -9.33
CA ALA A 220 -22.01 -15.01 -9.02
C ALA A 220 -22.86 -15.97 -8.18
N ALA A 221 -23.35 -15.51 -7.03
CA ALA A 221 -24.38 -16.22 -6.29
C ALA A 221 -25.70 -16.19 -7.10
N PRO A 222 -26.47 -17.29 -7.13
CA PRO A 222 -27.81 -17.26 -7.68
C PRO A 222 -28.68 -16.28 -6.89
N ILE A 223 -29.59 -15.55 -7.56
CA ILE A 223 -30.56 -14.70 -6.88
C ILE A 223 -31.44 -15.62 -6.01
N GLN A 224 -31.25 -15.56 -4.70
CA GLN A 224 -32.22 -16.11 -3.77
C GLN A 224 -33.44 -15.19 -3.81
N HIS A 225 -34.51 -15.63 -4.47
CA HIS A 225 -35.84 -15.12 -4.19
C HIS A 225 -36.17 -15.52 -2.76
N ASP A 226 -35.98 -14.61 -1.80
CA ASP A 226 -36.58 -14.74 -0.48
C ASP A 226 -38.09 -14.82 -0.69
N ASN A 227 -38.63 -16.03 -0.62
CA ASN A 227 -40.06 -16.24 -0.50
C ASN A 227 -40.46 -15.77 0.90
N SER A 228 -40.77 -14.48 1.01
CA SER A 228 -41.42 -13.86 2.16
C SER A 228 -42.83 -14.42 2.39
#